data_AF-A0A1G2Y5N2-F1
#
_entry.id   AF-A0A1G2Y5N2-F1
#
_cell.length_a   1.000
_cell.length_b   1.000
_cell.length_c   1.000
_cell.angle_alpha   90.00
_cell.angle_beta   90.00
_cell.angle_gamma   90.00
#
_symmetry.space_group_name_H-M   'P 1'
#
loop_
_entity.id
_entity.type
_entity.pdbx_description
1 polymer ?
#
loop_
_entity_poly.entity_id
_entity_poly.type
_entity_poly.pdbx_seq_one_letter_code
_entity_poly.pdbx_strand_id
1 'polypeptide(L)'
;MENKILQTDIVLAEKQKFFSDLMTEGELILFLRVPEISNSEDYHNVIENLKRMHGLPRIHICGKALYPREAILEWVKTKTIAEK
;
A
#
# COMPACT_ATOMS: atom_id res chain seq x y z
N MET A 1 23.70 -24.79 4.29
CA MET A 1 22.47 -24.46 3.54
C MET A 1 21.61 -23.44 4.30
N GLU A 2 21.59 -23.48 5.63
CA GLU A 2 20.89 -22.52 6.52
C GLU A 2 21.34 -21.05 6.37
N ASN A 3 22.63 -20.80 6.15
CA ASN A 3 23.16 -19.42 6.03
C ASN A 3 22.63 -18.67 4.80
N LYS A 4 22.23 -19.40 3.74
CA LYS A 4 21.62 -18.83 2.53
C LYS A 4 20.15 -18.45 2.74
N ILE A 5 19.43 -19.22 3.57
CA ILE A 5 18.03 -18.95 3.94
C ILE A 5 17.97 -17.68 4.80
N LEU A 6 18.81 -17.60 5.84
CA LEU A 6 18.93 -16.43 6.71
C LEU A 6 19.30 -15.15 5.96
N GLN A 7 20.22 -15.21 4.97
CA GLN A 7 20.51 -14.06 4.11
C GLN A 7 19.32 -13.63 3.26
N THR A 8 18.47 -14.57 2.83
CA THR A 8 17.30 -14.27 2.00
C THR A 8 16.23 -13.57 2.84
N ASP A 9 16.04 -14.01 4.08
CA ASP A 9 15.10 -13.42 5.03
C ASP A 9 15.51 -12.02 5.47
N ILE A 10 16.81 -11.78 5.68
CA ILE A 10 17.37 -10.45 5.99
C ILE A 10 17.18 -9.51 4.80
N VAL A 11 17.44 -9.95 3.57
CA VAL A 11 17.25 -9.13 2.36
C VAL A 11 15.76 -8.82 2.11
N LEU A 12 14.85 -9.74 2.43
CA LEU A 12 13.40 -9.50 2.37
C LEU A 12 12.93 -8.50 3.45
N ALA A 13 13.46 -8.60 4.66
CA ALA A 13 13.19 -7.68 5.76
C ALA A 13 13.74 -6.26 5.49
N GLU A 14 14.91 -6.15 4.87
CA GLU A 14 15.50 -4.86 4.50
C GLU A 14 14.76 -4.20 3.33
N LYS A 15 14.22 -4.98 2.38
CA LYS A 15 13.34 -4.45 1.32
C LYS A 15 11.99 -3.95 1.83
N GLN A 16 11.50 -4.46 2.96
CA GLN A 16 10.25 -4.02 3.59
C GLN A 16 10.38 -2.69 4.35
N LYS A 17 11.61 -2.18 4.55
CA LYS A 17 11.93 -1.17 5.56
C LYS A 17 11.57 0.28 5.23
N PHE A 18 10.62 0.54 4.33
CA PHE A 18 10.19 1.90 4.01
C PHE A 18 8.78 2.25 4.51
N PHE A 19 7.93 1.25 4.76
CA PHE A 19 6.55 1.47 5.22
C PHE A 19 6.17 0.46 6.28
N SER A 20 5.45 0.93 7.30
CA SER A 20 4.82 0.09 8.32
C SER A 20 3.80 -0.89 7.69
N ASP A 21 3.56 -2.02 8.34
CA ASP A 21 2.49 -2.96 7.95
C ASP A 21 1.10 -2.31 7.98
N LEU A 22 0.92 -1.30 8.83
CA LEU A 22 -0.22 -0.40 8.84
C LEU A 22 0.24 0.99 8.42
N MET A 23 -0.16 1.39 7.22
CA MET A 23 0.20 2.69 6.65
C MET A 23 -0.85 3.75 7.01
N THR A 24 -0.39 4.96 7.24
CA THR A 24 -1.20 6.18 7.21
C THR A 24 -1.57 6.56 5.77
N GLU A 25 -2.43 7.56 5.60
CA GLU A 25 -2.79 8.04 4.25
C GLU A 25 -1.60 8.63 3.50
N GLY A 26 -0.72 9.36 4.19
CA GLY A 26 0.50 9.91 3.58
C GLY A 26 1.45 8.80 3.11
N GLU A 27 1.63 7.76 3.91
CA GLU A 27 2.42 6.59 3.52
C GLU A 27 1.78 5.84 2.35
N LEU A 28 0.46 5.68 2.33
CA LEU A 28 -0.25 5.07 1.22
C LEU A 28 -0.06 5.86 -0.10
N ILE A 29 -0.15 7.19 -0.04
CA ILE A 29 0.06 8.08 -1.19
C ILE A 29 1.43 7.82 -1.82
N LEU A 30 2.47 7.73 -0.99
CA LEU A 30 3.83 7.43 -1.45
C LEU A 30 3.96 5.99 -1.93
N PHE A 31 3.34 5.04 -1.23
CA PHE A 31 3.37 3.62 -1.57
C PHE A 31 2.77 3.36 -2.97
N LEU A 32 1.65 4.02 -3.29
CA LEU A 32 0.97 3.93 -4.57
C LEU A 32 1.57 4.85 -5.65
N ARG A 33 2.57 5.67 -5.31
CA ARG A 33 3.20 6.64 -6.22
C ARG A 33 2.20 7.61 -6.85
N VAL A 34 1.22 8.04 -6.04
CA VAL A 34 0.17 8.97 -6.50
C VAL A 34 0.76 10.28 -7.05
N PRO A 35 1.78 10.91 -6.42
CA PRO A 35 2.37 12.14 -6.95
C PRO A 35 2.96 12.00 -8.35
N GLU A 36 3.49 10.82 -8.69
CA GLU A 36 4.11 10.56 -9.98
C GLU A 36 3.10 10.24 -11.09
N ILE A 37 1.88 9.84 -10.73
CA ILE A 37 0.86 9.37 -11.69
C ILE A 37 -0.39 10.26 -11.74
N SER A 38 -0.52 11.23 -10.83
CA SER A 38 -1.69 12.09 -10.72
C SER A 38 -1.30 13.57 -10.73
N ASN A 39 -1.97 14.35 -11.57
CA ASN A 39 -1.87 15.81 -11.60
C ASN A 39 -2.82 16.48 -10.59
N SER A 40 -3.41 15.73 -9.65
CA SER A 40 -4.30 16.32 -8.64
C SER A 40 -3.52 17.26 -7.72
N GLU A 41 -4.07 18.44 -7.44
CA GLU A 41 -3.53 19.37 -6.45
C GLU A 41 -3.76 18.88 -5.01
N ASP A 42 -4.74 17.97 -4.83
CA ASP A 42 -5.07 17.36 -3.55
C ASP A 42 -5.12 15.83 -3.70
N TYR A 43 -4.11 15.15 -3.15
CA TYR A 43 -4.03 13.69 -3.17
C TYR A 43 -5.02 13.02 -2.21
N HIS A 44 -5.58 13.74 -1.23
CA HIS A 44 -6.67 13.22 -0.41
C HIS A 44 -7.87 12.82 -1.26
N ASN A 45 -8.22 13.65 -2.25
CA ASN A 45 -9.34 13.37 -3.16
C ASN A 45 -9.11 12.12 -4.02
N VAL A 46 -7.86 11.86 -4.42
CA VAL A 46 -7.51 10.62 -5.13
C VAL A 46 -7.77 9.42 -4.24
N ILE A 47 -7.33 9.47 -2.98
CA ILE A 47 -7.52 8.39 -2.02
C ILE A 47 -9.02 8.20 -1.69
N GLU A 48 -9.78 9.27 -1.51
CA GLU A 48 -11.23 9.22 -1.33
C GLU A 48 -11.96 8.57 -2.52
N ASN A 49 -11.55 8.91 -3.74
CA ASN A 49 -12.07 8.26 -4.94
C ASN A 49 -11.75 6.76 -4.95
N LEU A 50 -10.51 6.36 -4.60
CA LEU A 50 -10.13 4.95 -4.49
C LEU A 50 -10.96 4.20 -3.44
N LYS A 51 -11.25 4.83 -2.30
CA LYS A 51 -12.14 4.27 -1.26
C LYS A 51 -13.56 4.06 -1.78
N ARG A 52 -14.15 5.07 -2.43
CA ARG A 52 -15.57 5.08 -2.84
C ARG A 52 -15.83 4.25 -4.08
N MET A 53 -14.97 4.37 -5.09
CA MET A 53 -15.21 3.82 -6.42
C MET A 53 -14.49 2.50 -6.66
N HIS A 54 -13.35 2.27 -6.00
CA HIS A 54 -12.48 1.13 -6.30
C HIS A 54 -12.35 0.12 -5.15
N GLY A 55 -12.98 0.39 -4.00
CA GLY A 55 -13.01 -0.51 -2.85
C GLY A 55 -11.67 -0.61 -2.14
N LEU A 56 -10.93 0.50 -2.04
CA LEU A 56 -9.62 0.53 -1.38
C LEU A 56 -9.70 -0.02 0.07
N PRO A 57 -8.92 -1.07 0.41
CA PRO A 57 -8.89 -1.66 1.74
C PRO A 57 -8.44 -0.67 2.81
N ARG A 58 -9.15 -0.62 3.94
CA ARG A 58 -8.79 0.21 5.10
C ARG A 58 -9.39 -0.36 6.38
N ILE A 59 -8.77 -0.03 7.51
CA ILE A 59 -9.29 -0.26 8.86
C ILE A 59 -9.35 1.06 9.62
N HIS A 60 -10.16 1.12 10.70
CA HIS A 60 -10.24 2.29 11.56
C HIS A 60 -9.71 1.97 12.95
N ILE A 61 -8.67 2.69 13.39
CA ILE A 61 -8.10 2.60 14.73
C ILE A 61 -8.07 4.02 15.30
N CYS A 62 -8.58 4.21 16.52
CA CYS A 62 -8.65 5.53 17.17
C CYS A 62 -9.33 6.62 16.30
N GLY A 63 -10.34 6.24 15.50
CA GLY A 63 -11.05 7.15 14.60
C GLY A 63 -10.24 7.60 13.36
N LYS A 64 -9.05 7.03 13.12
CA LYS A 64 -8.23 7.29 11.93
C LYS A 64 -8.23 6.08 11.01
N ALA A 65 -8.29 6.34 9.70
CA ALA A 65 -8.14 5.31 8.69
C ALA A 65 -6.67 4.91 8.55
N LEU A 66 -6.41 3.60 8.56
CA LEU A 66 -5.11 3.00 8.29
C LEU A 66 -5.25 1.95 7.18
N TYR A 67 -4.16 1.71 6.47
CA TYR A 67 -4.13 0.91 5.26
C TYR A 67 -3.17 -0.27 5.45
N PRO A 68 -3.70 -1.49 5.67
CA PRO A 68 -2.86 -2.67 5.81
C PRO A 68 -2.11 -2.95 4.51
N ARG A 69 -0.77 -2.93 4.56
CA ARG A 69 0.10 -3.02 3.38
C ARG A 69 -0.18 -4.28 2.55
N GLU A 70 -0.34 -5.43 3.21
CA GLU A 70 -0.65 -6.69 2.54
C GLU A 70 -1.98 -6.64 1.80
N ALA A 71 -3.03 -6.11 2.43
CA ALA A 71 -4.34 -5.95 1.81
C ALA A 71 -4.29 -5.00 0.60
N ILE A 72 -3.50 -3.91 0.68
CA ILE A 72 -3.28 -3.01 -0.47
C ILE A 72 -2.57 -3.75 -1.61
N LEU A 73 -1.53 -4.53 -1.33
CA LEU A 73 -0.82 -5.31 -2.34
C LEU A 73 -1.74 -6.33 -3.03
N GLU A 74 -2.55 -7.04 -2.26
CA GLU A 74 -3.54 -7.98 -2.81
C GLU A 74 -4.59 -7.24 -3.66
N TRP A 75 -5.07 -6.11 -3.17
CA TRP A 75 -6.00 -5.27 -3.93
C TRP A 75 -5.39 -4.80 -5.26
N VAL A 76 -4.13 -4.36 -5.30
CA VAL A 76 -3.46 -4.02 -6.57
C VAL A 76 -3.41 -5.23 -7.51
N LYS A 77 -3.04 -6.42 -7.01
CA LYS A 77 -3.00 -7.65 -7.80
C LYS A 77 -4.36 -7.99 -8.40
N THR A 78 -5.43 -7.94 -7.59
CA THR A 78 -6.79 -8.26 -8.08
C THR A 78 -7.25 -7.29 -9.17
N LYS A 79 -6.90 -6.00 -9.07
CA LYS A 79 -7.19 -5.01 -10.12
C LYS A 79 -6.41 -5.27 -11.41
N THR A 80 -5.18 -5.78 -11.33
CA THR A 80 -4.39 -6.11 -12.53
C THR A 80 -4.82 -7.39 -13.24
N ILE A 81 -5.49 -8.32 -12.53
CA ILE A 81 -5.94 -9.61 -13.09
C ILE A 81 -7.33 -9.47 -13.72
N ALA A 82 -8.18 -8.59 -13.20
CA ALA A 82 -9.56 -8.41 -13.67
C ALA A 82 -9.69 -7.63 -14.99
N GLU A 83 -8.60 -7.10 -15.56
CA GLU A 83 -8.58 -6.43 -16.87
C GLU A 83 -8.06 -7.33 -18.02
N LYS A 84 -8.15 -8.65 -17.89
CA LYS A 84 -7.98 -9.62 -18.99
C LYS A 84 -9.25 -10.42 -19.22
#